data_AF-A0A2M9BMU4-F1
#
_entry.id   AF-A0A2M9BMU4-F1
#
_cell.length_a   1.000
_cell.length_b   1.000
_cell.length_c   1.000
_cell.angle_alpha   90.00
_cell.angle_beta   90.00
_cell.angle_gamma   90.00
#
_symmetry.space_group_name_H-M   'P 1'
#
loop_
_entity.id
_entity.type
_entity.pdbx_description
1 polymer ?
#
loop_
_entity_poly.entity_id
_entity_poly.type
_entity_poly.pdbx_seq_one_letter_code
_entity_poly.pdbx_strand_id
1 'polypeptide(L)' 'MPFPLPKPVLPAAPTTFPTYRYLGDRLARFTGSPLVGQRCHALRDARGKCIRGRNGSMLVTFETGPAVVLARQLRKLPAP' A
#
# COMPACT_ATOMS: atom_id res chain seq x y z
N MET A 1 -35.57 -3.32 -1.88
CA MET A 1 -34.44 -3.34 -2.82
C MET A 1 -33.15 -3.37 -2.00
N PRO A 2 -32.44 -4.52 -1.90
CA PRO A 2 -31.23 -4.58 -1.10
C PRO A 2 -30.09 -3.88 -1.85
N PHE A 3 -29.47 -2.89 -1.21
CA PHE A 3 -28.25 -2.27 -1.68
C PHE A 3 -27.17 -3.35 -1.83
N PRO A 4 -26.48 -3.46 -2.97
CA PRO A 4 -25.35 -4.36 -3.07
C PRO A 4 -24.26 -3.87 -2.11
N LEU A 5 -23.99 -4.67 -1.07
CA LEU A 5 -22.83 -4.52 -0.20
C LEU A 5 -21.56 -4.38 -1.07
N PRO A 6 -20.64 -3.45 -0.75
CA PRO A 6 -19.34 -3.43 -1.40
C PRO A 6 -18.64 -4.77 -1.11
N LYS A 7 -18.41 -5.57 -2.15
CA LYS A 7 -17.71 -6.84 -2.04
C LYS A 7 -16.35 -6.59 -1.38
N PRO A 8 -15.92 -7.40 -0.40
CA PRO A 8 -14.54 -7.40 0.03
C PRO A 8 -13.72 -7.84 -1.17
N VAL A 9 -12.94 -6.91 -1.73
CA VAL A 9 -11.94 -7.21 -2.76
C VAL A 9 -10.85 -8.01 -2.06
N LEU A 10 -11.07 -9.32 -1.94
CA LEU A 10 -10.03 -10.29 -1.65
C LEU A 10 -8.93 -10.09 -2.72
N PRO A 11 -7.67 -9.80 -2.34
CA PRO A 11 -6.61 -9.71 -3.32
C PRO A 11 -6.34 -11.12 -3.86
N ALA A 12 -6.92 -11.40 -5.02
CA ALA A 12 -6.63 -12.58 -5.81
C ALA A 12 -5.15 -12.57 -6.22
N ALA A 13 -4.40 -13.55 -5.69
CA ALA A 13 -3.19 -14.12 -6.26
C ALA A 13 -1.95 -13.20 -6.45
N PRO A 14 -0.73 -13.77 -6.39
CA PRO A 14 0.51 -13.02 -6.31
C PRO A 14 0.92 -12.55 -7.70
N THR A 15 0.36 -11.44 -8.17
CA THR A 15 1.09 -10.65 -9.17
C THR A 15 2.35 -10.14 -8.48
N THR A 16 3.53 -10.31 -9.09
CA THR A 16 4.81 -9.92 -8.50
C THR A 16 4.82 -8.42 -8.21
N PHE A 17 4.33 -8.03 -7.03
CA PHE A 17 4.23 -6.65 -6.63
C PHE A 17 5.63 -6.20 -6.23
N PRO A 18 6.08 -5.01 -6.66
CA PRO A 18 7.28 -4.45 -6.07
C PRO A 18 7.04 -4.30 -4.57
N THR A 19 7.85 -5.00 -3.79
CA THR A 19 7.80 -4.98 -2.33
C THR A 19 8.55 -3.76 -1.84
N TYR A 20 7.93 -3.05 -0.91
CA TYR A 20 8.50 -1.88 -0.26
C TYR A 20 8.52 -2.09 1.25
N ARG A 21 9.46 -1.43 1.91
CA ARG A 21 9.46 -1.26 3.36
C ARG A 21 9.04 0.16 3.68
N TYR A 22 7.99 0.30 4.49
CA TYR A 22 7.55 1.59 4.96
C TYR A 22 8.45 2.06 6.10
N LEU A 23 9.11 3.21 5.96
CA LEU A 23 10.00 3.76 6.98
C LEU A 23 9.29 4.64 8.02
N GLY A 24 7.99 4.89 7.86
CA GLY A 24 7.26 5.86 8.66
C GLY A 24 7.47 7.30 8.17
N ASP A 25 6.38 8.06 8.08
CA ASP A 25 6.47 9.52 8.07
C ASP A 25 6.88 10.06 9.45
N ARG A 26 7.23 11.35 9.51
CA ARG A 26 7.45 12.05 10.78
C ARG A 26 6.27 11.84 11.72
N LEU A 27 5.03 11.94 11.22
CA LEU A 27 3.83 11.74 12.03
C LEU A 27 3.68 10.28 12.50
N ALA A 28 3.89 9.29 11.62
CA ALA A 28 3.82 7.87 11.98
C ALA A 28 4.86 7.46 13.02
N ARG A 29 6.06 8.08 12.99
CA ARG A 29 7.10 7.90 14.01
C ARG A 29 6.73 8.55 15.34
N PHE A 30 6.16 9.75 15.31
CA PHE A 30 5.69 10.44 16.52
C PHE A 30 4.52 9.71 17.18
N THR A 31 3.60 9.16 16.40
CA THR A 31 2.43 8.43 16.90
C THR A 31 2.72 6.96 17.21
N GLY A 32 3.99 6.51 17.12
CA GLY A 32 4.36 5.12 17.42
C GLY A 32 3.59 4.10 16.58
N SER A 33 3.26 4.42 15.33
CA SER A 33 2.41 3.55 14.52
C SER A 33 3.09 2.21 14.23
N PRO A 34 2.43 1.07 14.44
CA PRO A 34 2.99 -0.28 14.24
C PRO A 34 3.27 -0.59 12.75
N LEU A 35 2.89 0.32 11.85
CA LEU A 35 3.14 0.23 10.42
C LEU A 35 4.59 0.58 10.08
N VAL A 36 5.29 1.35 10.93
CA VAL A 36 6.68 1.75 10.70
C VAL A 36 7.58 0.51 10.71
N GLY A 37 8.24 0.25 9.59
CA GLY A 37 9.08 -0.93 9.38
C GLY A 37 8.38 -2.10 8.69
N GLN A 38 7.05 -2.05 8.51
CA GLN A 38 6.32 -3.11 7.83
C GLN A 38 6.61 -3.16 6.32
N ARG A 39 6.46 -4.37 5.78
CA ARG A 39 6.48 -4.60 4.34
C ARG A 39 5.11 -4.21 3.76
N CYS A 40 5.15 -3.65 2.57
CA CYS A 40 3.97 -3.23 1.84
C CYS A 40 4.17 -3.45 0.35
N HIS A 41 3.05 -3.62 -0.36
CA HIS A 41 3.04 -3.91 -1.78
C HIS A 41 2.31 -2.80 -2.51
N ALA A 42 2.84 -2.35 -3.65
CA ALA A 42 2.15 -1.35 -4.45
C ALA A 42 0.87 -1.93 -5.06
N LEU A 43 -0.27 -1.29 -4.76
CA LEU A 43 -1.54 -1.67 -5.38
C LEU A 43 -1.56 -1.19 -6.83
N ARG A 44 -1.99 -2.08 -7.73
CA ARG A 44 -2.17 -1.78 -9.14
C ARG A 44 -3.65 -1.59 -9.44
N ASP A 45 -3.92 -0.66 -10.35
CA ASP A 45 -5.25 -0.47 -10.92
C ASP A 45 -5.62 -1.68 -11.79
N ALA A 46 -6.89 -1.80 -12.20
CA ALA A 46 -7.39 -2.86 -13.07
C ALA A 46 -6.62 -2.98 -14.41
N ARG A 47 -5.88 -1.93 -14.78
CA ARG A 47 -5.00 -1.86 -15.96
C ARG A 47 -3.55 -2.30 -15.68
N GLY A 48 -3.23 -2.79 -14.48
CA GLY A 48 -1.89 -3.21 -14.08
C GLY A 48 -0.90 -2.08 -13.79
N LYS A 49 -1.35 -0.83 -13.73
CA LYS A 49 -0.50 0.34 -13.44
C LYS A 49 -0.52 0.65 -11.93
N CYS A 50 0.65 0.94 -11.34
CA CYS A 50 0.70 1.37 -9.94
C CYS A 50 -0.12 2.65 -9.75
N ILE A 51 -0.98 2.65 -8.72
CA ILE A 51 -1.84 3.78 -8.41
C ILE A 51 -0.98 4.84 -7.71
N ARG A 52 -0.65 5.90 -8.45
CA ARG A 52 0.04 7.09 -7.92
C ARG A 52 -0.93 8.26 -7.81
N GLY A 53 -0.98 8.88 -6.65
CA GLY A 53 -1.70 10.12 -6.40
C GLY A 53 -0.93 11.33 -6.92
N ARG A 54 -1.63 12.48 -6.98
CA ARG A 54 -1.10 13.75 -7.51
C ARG A 54 0.08 14.31 -6.72
N ASN A 55 0.21 13.97 -5.43
CA ASN A 55 1.24 14.47 -4.52
C ASN A 55 2.48 13.56 -4.40
N GLY A 56 2.66 12.62 -5.33
CA GLY A 56 3.68 11.56 -5.19
C GLY A 56 3.33 10.57 -4.08
N SER A 57 2.04 10.52 -3.69
CA SER A 57 1.48 9.44 -2.90
C SER A 57 1.31 8.19 -3.76
N MET A 58 1.43 7.03 -3.14
CA MET A 58 1.27 5.73 -3.75
C MET A 58 0.29 4.94 -2.89
N LEU A 59 -0.68 4.30 -3.54
CA LEU A 59 -1.57 3.38 -2.86
C LEU A 59 -0.83 2.06 -2.68
N VAL A 60 -0.64 1.66 -1.43
CA VAL A 60 0.01 0.41 -1.08
C VAL A 60 -0.93 -0.41 -0.20
N THR A 61 -0.76 -1.72 -0.20
CA THR A 61 -1.39 -2.60 0.78
C THR A 61 -0.35 -3.03 1.81
N PHE A 62 -0.69 -2.81 3.07
CA PHE A 62 -0.02 -3.38 4.24
C PHE A 62 -0.74 -4.67 4.64
N GLU A 63 -0.18 -5.40 5.60
CA GLU A 63 -0.88 -6.54 6.22
C GLU A 63 -2.18 -6.10 6.92
N THR A 64 -2.21 -4.88 7.45
CA THR A 64 -3.41 -4.28 8.08
C THR A 64 -4.45 -3.79 7.08
N GLY A 65 -4.12 -3.69 5.78
CA GLY A 65 -5.01 -3.22 4.73
C GLY A 65 -4.42 -2.15 3.80
N PRO A 66 -5.24 -1.63 2.85
CA PRO A 66 -4.81 -0.62 1.89
C PRO A 66 -4.65 0.75 2.55
N ALA A 67 -3.52 1.42 2.29
CA ALA A 67 -3.24 2.76 2.76
C ALA A 67 -2.53 3.60 1.69
N VAL A 68 -2.79 4.91 1.73
CA VAL A 68 -2.11 5.89 0.88
C VAL A 68 -0.89 6.41 1.62
N VAL A 69 0.29 6.16 1.07
CA VAL A 69 1.56 6.61 1.67
C VAL A 69 2.38 7.40 0.67
N LEU A 70 3.27 8.27 1.13
CA LEU A 70 4.15 9.00 0.23
C LEU A 70 5.27 8.08 -0.28
N ALA A 71 5.53 8.09 -1.58
CA ALA A 71 6.57 7.25 -2.18
C ALA A 71 7.96 7.50 -1.55
N ARG A 72 8.22 8.71 -1.05
CA ARG A 72 9.46 9.07 -0.33
C ARG A 72 9.69 8.29 0.98
N GLN A 73 8.61 7.80 1.60
CA GLN A 73 8.67 7.01 2.85
C GLN A 73 8.82 5.51 2.58
N LEU A 74 8.70 5.10 1.32
CA LEU A 74 8.83 3.72 0.88
C LEU A 74 10.27 3.46 0.43
N ARG A 75 10.91 2.45 1.01
CA ARG A 75 12.14 1.88 0.46
C ARG A 75 11.82 0.66 -0.37
N LYS A 76 12.14 0.69 -1.66
CA LYS A 76 12.03 -0.49 -2.52
C LYS A 76 12.96 -1.57 -1.97
N LEU A 77 12.39 -2.74 -1.67
CA LEU A 77 13.17 -3.92 -1.37
C LEU A 77 13.53 -4.59 -2.70
N PRO A 78 14.75 -5.14 -2.84
CA PRO A 78 15.07 -5.96 -4.00
C PRO A 78 14.06 -7.11 -4.07
N ALA A 79 13.56 -7.38 -5.28
CA ALA A 79 12.82 -8.60 -5.52
C ALA A 79 13.78 -9.79 -5.30
N PRO A 80 13.34 -10.89 -4.68
CA PRO A 80 14.13 -12.11 -4.64
C PRO A 80 14.43 -12.63 -6.04
#